data_AF-C5JB12-F1
#
_entry.id   AF-C5JB12-F1
#
_cell.length_a   1.000
_cell.length_b   1.000
_cell.length_c   1.000
_cell.angle_alpha   90.00
_cell.angle_beta   90.00
_cell.angle_gamma   90.00
#
_symmetry.space_group_name_H-M   'P 1'
#
loop_
_entity.id
_entity.type
_entity.pdbx_description
1 polymer ?
#
loop_
_entity_poly.entity_id
_entity_poly.type
_entity_poly.pdbx_seq_one_letter_code
_entity_poly.pdbx_strand_id
1 'polypeptide(L)'
;MGLALLALLLTGCGGEAEVDPQLIANDGPLATVQRHLMPESYWRNKVETLAADLETAQKQWTDLRRDYTGQLARRREAIRQGQVAAKASGQDPRQARQKAIATDRKTVNALRNRCQKAADQVRNQMKLLKQAQNALMDTLW
;
A
#
# COMPACT_ATOMS: atom_id res chain seq x y z
N MET A 1 -41.13 15.74 22.46
CA MET A 1 -40.73 14.79 23.51
C MET A 1 -41.23 13.43 23.06
N GLY A 2 -40.43 12.49 22.56
CA GLY A 2 -39.05 12.16 22.90
C GLY A 2 -39.08 10.84 23.64
N LEU A 3 -38.49 9.80 23.02
CA LEU A 3 -38.30 8.40 23.46
C LEU A 3 -39.07 7.33 22.66
N ALA A 4 -38.93 7.40 21.33
CA ALA A 4 -39.04 6.24 20.43
C ALA A 4 -37.65 5.81 19.93
N LEU A 5 -36.63 5.96 20.77
CA LEU A 5 -35.22 5.95 20.35
C LEU A 5 -34.31 5.40 21.45
N LEU A 6 -34.53 4.16 21.92
CA LEU A 6 -33.49 3.44 22.70
C LEU A 6 -33.76 1.93 22.93
N ALA A 7 -34.34 1.18 21.98
CA ALA A 7 -34.60 -0.26 22.18
C ALA A 7 -34.38 -1.12 20.93
N LEU A 8 -33.47 -0.70 20.04
CA LEU A 8 -33.09 -1.43 18.83
C LEU A 8 -31.55 -1.57 18.72
N LEU A 9 -30.88 -1.68 19.87
CA LEU A 9 -29.41 -1.77 19.99
C LEU A 9 -28.93 -3.12 20.56
N LEU A 10 -29.77 -4.15 20.66
CA LEU A 10 -29.40 -5.43 21.27
C LEU A 10 -29.80 -6.67 20.44
N THR A 11 -29.96 -6.50 19.13
CA THR A 11 -30.15 -7.62 18.19
C THR A 11 -29.37 -7.38 16.90
N GLY A 12 -28.13 -6.93 17.04
CA GLY A 12 -27.08 -7.25 16.06
C GLY A 12 -26.37 -8.48 16.58
N CYS A 13 -26.75 -9.65 16.09
CA CYS A 13 -26.03 -10.90 16.32
C CYS A 13 -24.53 -10.66 16.17
N GLY A 14 -23.74 -11.20 17.10
CA GLY A 14 -22.28 -11.21 17.02
C GLY A 14 -21.86 -11.78 15.67
N GLY A 15 -21.53 -10.89 14.73
CA GLY A 15 -20.59 -11.25 13.69
C GLY A 15 -19.26 -11.33 14.40
N GLU A 16 -18.76 -12.55 14.61
CA GLU A 16 -17.32 -12.75 14.67
C GLU A 16 -16.74 -11.86 13.58
N ALA A 17 -15.88 -10.90 13.93
CA ALA A 17 -15.27 -10.03 12.93
C ALA A 17 -14.57 -10.95 11.94
N GLU A 18 -15.19 -11.20 10.79
CA GLU A 18 -14.75 -12.23 9.86
C GLU A 18 -13.34 -11.87 9.45
N VAL A 19 -12.39 -12.67 9.94
CA VAL A 19 -10.98 -12.48 9.67
C VAL A 19 -10.81 -12.54 8.16
N ASP A 20 -10.18 -11.51 7.58
CA ASP A 20 -9.97 -11.46 6.13
C ASP A 20 -9.29 -12.77 5.69
N PRO A 21 -9.85 -13.50 4.72
CA PRO A 21 -9.28 -14.77 4.26
C PRO A 21 -7.82 -14.63 3.84
N GLN A 22 -7.39 -13.45 3.37
CA GLN A 22 -6.00 -13.18 3.03
C GLN A 22 -5.05 -13.28 4.23
N LEU A 23 -5.53 -13.00 5.44
CA LEU A 23 -4.74 -13.07 6.66
C LEU A 23 -4.27 -14.49 6.92
N ILE A 24 -5.09 -15.48 6.57
CA ILE A 24 -4.87 -16.90 6.85
C ILE A 24 -4.60 -17.73 5.59
N ALA A 25 -4.66 -17.11 4.40
CA ALA A 25 -4.56 -17.80 3.11
C ALA A 25 -3.25 -18.58 2.91
N ASN A 26 -2.17 -18.12 3.54
CA ASN A 26 -0.84 -18.74 3.45
C ASN A 26 -0.50 -19.60 4.67
N ASP A 27 -1.48 -19.90 5.53
CA ASP A 27 -1.24 -20.74 6.70
C ASP A 27 -1.00 -22.19 6.27
N GLY A 28 0.16 -22.74 6.65
CA GLY A 28 0.40 -24.17 6.56
C GLY A 28 -0.43 -24.96 7.58
N PRO A 29 -0.47 -26.30 7.47
CA PRO A 29 -1.25 -27.16 8.37
C PRO A 29 -0.91 -26.96 9.85
N LEU A 30 0.37 -26.72 10.18
CA LEU A 30 0.80 -26.41 11.54
C LEU A 30 0.28 -25.07 12.04
N ALA A 31 0.28 -24.03 11.19
CA ALA A 31 -0.25 -22.71 11.53
C ALA A 31 -1.76 -22.77 11.75
N THR A 32 -2.48 -23.57 10.95
CA THR A 32 -3.92 -23.84 11.16
C THR A 32 -4.17 -24.50 12.51
N VAL A 33 -3.41 -25.54 12.87
CA VAL A 33 -3.54 -26.22 14.18
C VAL A 33 -3.20 -25.26 15.31
N GLN A 34 -2.12 -24.49 15.19
CA GLN A 34 -1.72 -23.51 16.20
C GLN A 34 -2.80 -22.45 16.41
N ARG A 35 -3.44 -21.95 15.35
CA ARG A 35 -4.53 -20.99 15.45
C ARG A 35 -5.70 -21.50 16.30
N HIS A 36 -5.97 -22.80 16.28
CA HIS A 36 -7.07 -23.38 17.06
C HIS A 36 -6.66 -23.81 18.47
N LEU A 37 -5.46 -24.37 18.65
CA LEU A 37 -5.00 -24.91 19.94
C LEU A 37 -4.27 -23.87 20.81
N MET A 38 -3.60 -22.91 20.18
CA MET A 38 -2.77 -21.88 20.83
C MET A 38 -2.99 -20.53 20.13
N PRO A 39 -4.21 -19.98 20.17
CA PRO A 39 -4.60 -18.84 19.35
C PRO A 39 -3.81 -17.57 19.69
N GLU A 40 -3.50 -17.32 20.97
CA GLU A 40 -2.70 -16.16 21.38
C GLU A 40 -1.29 -16.19 20.77
N SER A 41 -0.59 -17.34 20.87
CA SER A 41 0.78 -17.46 20.34
C SER A 41 0.80 -17.40 18.81
N TYR A 42 -0.23 -17.94 18.16
CA TYR A 42 -0.42 -17.82 16.71
C TYR A 42 -0.58 -16.34 16.31
N TRP A 43 -1.51 -15.61 16.91
CA TRP A 43 -1.78 -14.22 16.54
C TRP A 43 -0.62 -13.29 16.88
N ARG A 44 0.09 -13.53 17.98
CA ARG A 44 1.31 -12.78 18.33
C ARG A 44 2.38 -12.93 17.25
N ASN A 45 2.69 -14.16 16.84
CA ASN A 45 3.65 -14.43 15.76
C ASN A 45 3.18 -13.80 14.43
N LYS A 46 1.87 -13.89 14.15
CA LYS A 46 1.29 -13.29 12.95
C LYS A 46 1.48 -11.77 12.91
N VAL A 47 1.24 -11.09 14.03
CA VAL A 47 1.47 -9.64 14.18
C VAL A 47 2.94 -9.29 13.96
N GLU A 48 3.87 -10.03 14.57
CA GLU A 48 5.31 -9.81 14.40
C GLU A 48 5.74 -9.96 12.93
N THR A 49 5.28 -11.02 12.28
CA THR A 49 5.56 -11.27 10.85
C THR A 49 5.01 -10.15 9.96
N LEU A 50 3.74 -9.77 10.16
CA LEU A 50 3.10 -8.71 9.37
C LEU A 50 3.74 -7.34 9.62
N ALA A 51 4.23 -7.07 10.83
CA ALA A 51 4.97 -5.85 11.12
C ALA A 51 6.30 -5.78 10.35
N ALA A 52 7.05 -6.88 10.29
CA ALA A 52 8.29 -6.97 9.50
C ALA A 52 8.03 -6.86 7.98
N ASP A 53 6.97 -7.49 7.49
CA ASP A 53 6.54 -7.39 6.10
C ASP A 53 6.12 -5.96 5.74
N LEU A 54 5.41 -5.28 6.65
CA LEU A 54 5.01 -3.89 6.47
C LEU A 54 6.23 -2.96 6.40
N GLU A 55 7.21 -3.13 7.29
CA GLU A 55 8.46 -2.35 7.25
C GLU A 55 9.19 -2.53 5.91
N THR A 56 9.30 -3.79 5.45
CA THR A 56 9.91 -4.10 4.15
C THR A 56 9.16 -3.45 3.00
N ALA A 57 7.82 -3.54 2.99
CA ALA A 57 6.97 -2.92 1.97
C ALA A 57 7.08 -1.39 1.99
N GLN A 58 7.15 -0.77 3.17
CA GLN A 58 7.31 0.68 3.32
C GLN A 58 8.65 1.16 2.76
N LYS A 59 9.74 0.41 3.02
CA LYS A 59 11.07 0.71 2.47
C LYS A 59 11.06 0.63 0.95
N GLN A 60 10.51 -0.45 0.38
CA GLN A 60 10.38 -0.61 -1.08
C GLN A 60 9.55 0.51 -1.71
N TRP A 61 8.42 0.87 -1.10
CA TRP A 61 7.59 1.98 -1.56
C TRP A 61 8.34 3.31 -1.52
N THR A 62 9.10 3.57 -0.45
CA THR A 62 9.89 4.79 -0.29
C THR A 62 10.98 4.89 -1.35
N ASP A 63 11.70 3.80 -1.61
CA ASP A 63 12.74 3.75 -2.65
C ASP A 63 12.14 3.97 -4.05
N LEU A 64 11.03 3.29 -4.37
CA LEU A 64 10.33 3.48 -5.65
C LEU A 64 9.79 4.91 -5.81
N ARG A 65 9.29 5.50 -4.72
CA ARG A 65 8.83 6.89 -4.72
C ARG A 65 9.98 7.85 -4.98
N ARG A 66 11.14 7.64 -4.35
CA ARG A 66 12.36 8.42 -4.59
C ARG A 66 12.83 8.31 -6.05
N ASP A 67 12.83 7.11 -6.62
CA ASP A 67 13.22 6.91 -8.02
C ASP A 67 12.25 7.59 -8.98
N TYR A 68 10.94 7.49 -8.70
CA TYR A 68 9.91 8.15 -9.50
C TYR A 68 10.03 9.68 -9.45
N THR A 69 10.23 10.27 -8.26
CA THR A 69 10.41 11.73 -8.14
C THR A 69 11.72 12.19 -8.79
N GLY A 70 12.80 11.42 -8.65
CA GLY A 70 14.07 11.66 -9.33
C GLY A 70 13.93 11.66 -10.85
N GLN A 71 13.21 10.69 -11.42
CA GLN A 71 12.96 10.63 -12.86
C GLN A 71 12.11 11.81 -13.34
N LEU A 72 11.09 12.21 -12.57
CA LEU A 72 10.29 13.40 -12.90
C LEU A 72 11.11 14.69 -12.86
N ALA A 73 12.05 14.81 -11.90
CA ALA A 73 12.96 15.96 -11.84
C ALA A 73 13.88 16.01 -13.06
N ARG A 74 14.48 14.86 -13.45
CA ARG A 74 15.29 14.75 -14.68
C ARG A 74 14.50 15.13 -15.93
N ARG A 75 13.25 14.67 -16.04
CA ARG A 75 12.35 15.05 -17.15
C ARG A 75 12.10 16.55 -17.19
N ARG A 76 11.80 17.17 -16.04
CA ARG A 76 11.56 18.62 -15.95
C ARG A 76 12.78 19.41 -16.42
N GLU A 77 13.97 18.99 -16.00
CA GLU A 77 15.21 19.63 -16.41
C GLU A 77 15.49 19.44 -17.91
N ALA A 78 15.29 18.24 -18.44
CA ALA A 78 15.42 17.98 -19.88
C ALA A 78 14.44 18.82 -20.72
N ILE A 79 13.19 18.98 -20.26
CA ILE A 79 12.21 19.87 -20.90
C ILE A 79 12.71 21.31 -20.86
N ARG A 80 13.19 21.79 -19.69
CA ARG A 80 13.68 23.16 -19.52
C ARG A 80 14.84 23.45 -20.47
N GLN A 81 15.86 22.59 -20.47
CA GLN A 81 17.03 22.73 -21.34
C GLN A 81 16.66 22.64 -22.82
N GLY A 82 15.82 21.68 -23.20
CA GLY A 82 15.35 21.51 -24.57
C GLY A 82 14.55 22.72 -25.07
N GLN A 83 13.72 23.32 -24.21
CA GLN A 83 12.97 24.54 -24.56
C GLN A 83 13.87 25.76 -24.74
N VAL A 84 14.90 25.92 -23.88
CA VAL A 84 15.88 27.02 -24.02
C VAL A 84 16.67 26.87 -25.32
N ALA A 85 17.16 25.66 -25.62
CA ALA A 85 17.91 25.39 -26.85
C ALA A 85 17.05 25.58 -28.12
N ALA A 86 15.77 25.15 -28.07
CA ALA A 86 14.84 25.35 -29.18
C ALA A 86 14.62 26.84 -29.47
N LYS A 87 14.36 27.65 -28.42
CA LYS A 87 14.22 29.10 -28.57
C LYS A 87 15.47 29.75 -29.18
N ALA A 88 16.65 29.37 -28.71
CA ALA A 88 17.92 29.90 -29.22
C ALA A 88 18.17 29.54 -30.70
N SER A 89 17.63 28.42 -31.17
CA SER A 89 17.79 27.91 -32.53
C SER A 89 16.62 28.27 -33.46
N GLY A 90 15.66 29.09 -33.02
CA GLY A 90 14.45 29.43 -33.77
C GLY A 90 13.45 28.27 -33.96
N GLN A 91 13.61 27.17 -33.21
CA GLN A 91 12.72 26.00 -33.25
C GLN A 91 11.55 26.13 -32.25
N ASP A 92 10.46 25.40 -32.49
CA ASP A 92 9.29 25.39 -31.61
C ASP A 92 9.58 24.71 -30.24
N PRO A 93 9.49 25.43 -29.11
CA PRO A 93 9.70 24.86 -27.77
C PRO A 93 8.69 23.78 -27.39
N ARG A 94 7.50 23.73 -28.03
CA ARG A 94 6.50 22.68 -27.77
C ARG A 94 6.97 21.33 -28.30
N GLN A 95 7.60 21.30 -29.47
CA GLN A 95 8.15 20.06 -30.04
C GLN A 95 9.29 19.51 -29.16
N ALA A 96 10.17 20.38 -28.65
CA ALA A 96 11.23 19.98 -27.72
C ALA A 96 10.66 19.35 -26.43
N ARG A 97 9.59 19.94 -25.87
CA ARG A 97 8.88 19.38 -24.72
C ARG A 97 8.28 18.00 -25.02
N GLN A 98 7.59 17.86 -26.17
CA GLN A 98 6.96 16.60 -26.56
C GLN A 98 8.01 15.49 -26.73
N LYS A 99 9.14 15.79 -27.37
CA LYS A 99 10.27 14.87 -27.52
C LYS A 99 10.80 14.41 -26.16
N ALA A 100 11.06 15.34 -25.24
CA ALA A 100 11.54 15.00 -23.90
C ALA A 100 10.55 14.13 -23.12
N ILE A 101 9.25 14.40 -23.20
CA ILE A 101 8.21 13.56 -22.57
C ILE A 101 8.14 12.18 -23.23
N ALA A 102 8.27 12.10 -24.55
CA ALA A 102 8.21 10.84 -25.28
C ALA A 102 9.37 9.90 -24.91
N THR A 103 10.59 10.45 -24.79
CA THR A 103 11.82 9.69 -24.50
C THR A 103 11.71 8.84 -23.24
N ASP A 104 11.14 9.35 -22.16
CA ASP A 104 11.08 8.66 -20.88
C ASP A 104 9.65 8.27 -20.46
N ARG A 105 8.67 8.40 -21.37
CA ARG A 105 7.25 8.04 -21.11
C ARG A 105 7.11 6.63 -20.56
N LYS A 106 7.76 5.67 -21.22
CA LYS A 106 7.71 4.25 -20.82
C LYS A 106 8.29 4.05 -19.43
N THR A 107 9.45 4.65 -19.15
CA THR A 107 10.15 4.56 -17.87
C THR A 107 9.34 5.18 -16.72
N VAL A 108 8.82 6.39 -16.91
CA VAL A 108 8.01 7.08 -15.89
C VAL A 108 6.70 6.34 -15.64
N ASN A 109 6.05 5.81 -16.69
CA ASN A 109 4.84 5.01 -16.51
C ASN A 109 5.12 3.69 -15.78
N ALA A 110 6.24 3.02 -16.10
CA ALA A 110 6.64 1.81 -15.39
C ALA A 110 6.93 2.08 -13.91
N LEU A 111 7.66 3.16 -13.59
CA LEU A 111 7.93 3.57 -12.22
C LEU A 111 6.65 3.95 -11.47
N ARG A 112 5.74 4.69 -12.13
CA ARG A 112 4.43 5.02 -11.56
C ARG A 112 3.66 3.76 -11.19
N ASN A 113 3.57 2.79 -12.10
CA ASN A 113 2.83 1.56 -11.87
C ASN A 113 3.45 0.74 -10.73
N ARG A 114 4.78 0.64 -10.67
CA ARG A 114 5.48 -0.02 -9.57
C ARG A 114 5.24 0.68 -8.23
N CYS A 115 5.32 2.01 -8.20
CA CYS A 115 5.06 2.81 -7.01
C CYS A 115 3.62 2.64 -6.51
N GLN A 116 2.64 2.62 -7.43
CA GLN A 116 1.24 2.38 -7.10
C GLN A 116 1.05 0.99 -6.48
N LYS A 117 1.59 -0.05 -7.12
CA LYS A 117 1.53 -1.42 -6.58
C LYS A 117 2.16 -1.54 -5.20
N ALA A 118 3.32 -0.92 -4.99
CA ALA A 118 3.96 -0.90 -3.67
C ALA A 118 3.12 -0.15 -2.63
N ALA A 119 2.49 0.97 -2.99
CA ALA A 119 1.59 1.69 -2.10
C ALA A 119 0.33 0.87 -1.75
N ASP A 120 -0.22 0.13 -2.71
CA ASP A 120 -1.34 -0.79 -2.50
C ASP A 120 -0.93 -1.94 -1.57
N GLN A 121 0.27 -2.48 -1.73
CA GLN A 121 0.83 -3.51 -0.85
C GLN A 121 1.00 -3.01 0.59
N VAL A 122 1.54 -1.80 0.79
CA VAL A 122 1.66 -1.18 2.13
C VAL A 122 0.28 -1.04 2.78
N ARG A 123 -0.71 -0.55 2.02
CA ARG A 123 -2.09 -0.42 2.52
C ARG A 123 -2.69 -1.78 2.90
N ASN A 124 -2.47 -2.81 2.09
CA ASN A 124 -2.96 -4.14 2.39
C ASN A 124 -2.30 -4.72 3.65
N GLN A 125 -0.98 -4.63 3.76
CA GLN A 125 -0.23 -5.11 4.94
C GLN A 125 -0.67 -4.40 6.21
N MET A 126 -0.89 -3.09 6.17
CA MET A 126 -1.42 -2.33 7.31
C MET A 126 -2.83 -2.77 7.72
N LYS A 127 -3.70 -3.08 6.75
CA LYS A 127 -5.04 -3.63 7.02
C LYS A 127 -4.94 -5.00 7.71
N LEU A 128 -4.13 -5.90 7.17
CA LEU A 128 -3.93 -7.26 7.70
C LEU A 128 -3.32 -7.21 9.11
N LEU A 129 -2.31 -6.38 9.33
CA LEU A 129 -1.69 -6.18 10.64
C LEU A 129 -2.73 -5.73 11.68
N LYS A 130 -3.58 -4.76 11.33
CA LYS A 130 -4.64 -4.30 12.21
C LYS A 130 -5.63 -5.41 12.57
N GLN A 131 -5.99 -6.25 11.60
CA GLN A 131 -6.88 -7.39 11.84
C GLN A 131 -6.23 -8.45 12.74
N ALA A 132 -4.95 -8.77 12.52
CA ALA A 132 -4.20 -9.68 13.40
C ALA A 132 -4.07 -9.14 14.83
N GLN A 133 -3.86 -7.82 14.98
CA GLN A 133 -3.83 -7.17 16.30
C GLN A 133 -5.19 -7.26 17.01
N ASN A 134 -6.29 -7.01 16.30
CA ASN A 134 -7.62 -7.18 16.86
C ASN A 134 -7.87 -8.64 17.29
N ALA A 135 -7.54 -9.60 16.43
CA ALA A 135 -7.71 -11.03 16.74
C ALA A 135 -6.83 -11.47 17.92
N LEU A 136 -5.61 -10.92 18.07
CA LEU A 136 -4.78 -11.14 19.26
C LEU A 136 -5.48 -10.59 20.52
N MET A 137 -6.03 -9.37 20.46
CA MET A 137 -6.74 -8.79 21.59
C MET A 137 -7.96 -9.63 21.97
N ASP A 138 -8.70 -10.14 21.00
CA ASP A 138 -9.87 -11.00 21.24
C ASP A 138 -9.50 -12.32 21.92
N THR A 139 -8.26 -12.79 21.81
CA THR A 139 -7.80 -14.00 22.54
C THR A 139 -7.40 -13.76 23.99
N LEU A 140 -7.27 -12.50 24.41
CA LEU A 140 -6.83 -12.13 25.76
C LEU A 140 -8.00 -11.89 26.73
N TRP A 141 -9.25 -11.97 26.25
CA TRP A 141 -10.49 -11.72 27.01
C TRP A 141 -11.44 -12.92 26.94
#